data_AF-A0A0Q3ES61-F1
#
_entry.id   AF-A0A0Q3ES61-F1
#
_cell.length_a   1.000
_cell.length_b   1.000
_cell.length_c   1.000
_cell.angle_alpha   90.00
_cell.angle_beta   90.00
_cell.angle_gamma   90.00
#
_symmetry.space_group_name_H-M   'P 1'
#
loop_
_entity.id
_entity.type
_entity.pdbx_description
1 polymer ?
#
loop_
_entity_poly.entity_id
_entity_poly.type
_entity_poly.pdbx_seq_one_letter_code
_entity_poly.pdbx_strand_id
1 'polypeptide(L)'
;MTNMIFPTHCDGLVALATAGDQVFVCNPATHEFVALPQGTPDVRECRPEPGAAALGFNPYTNRHVVATYFYRRYEACSADDGTLDYDIGHELFTLGGGGGDDDDSWSWELTEDPPLPIISTRPVCIEGTFYWASTNNRLLKFSLRDNKFAVIPLPPGTSYHYTLNTLTSLDGHLCYLHTASATVYDVWQLADDGGDMTWSLPCRIDTFDEGLGCEAFLPVWAGAGRMLVAVDYEKLYWCREKSGRLEEALDLEEDVDLGRQDGELYRHHAVPYAESLISIRSCT
;
A
#
# COMPACT_ATOMS: atom_id res chain seq x y z
N MET A 1 3.84 -19.79 8.29
CA MET A 1 3.44 -18.38 8.16
C MET A 1 3.58 -18.03 6.71
N THR A 2 2.48 -17.82 6.01
CA THR A 2 2.49 -17.35 4.63
C THR A 2 3.09 -15.94 4.67
N ASN A 3 4.26 -15.74 4.04
CA ASN A 3 4.95 -14.46 3.97
C ASN A 3 4.12 -13.50 3.10
N MET A 4 3.01 -13.00 3.62
CA MET A 4 2.30 -11.90 2.99
C MET A 4 3.27 -10.72 2.96
N ILE A 5 3.42 -10.10 1.80
CA ILE A 5 4.17 -8.85 1.62
C ILE A 5 3.24 -7.85 0.95
N PHE A 6 3.40 -6.58 1.28
CA PHE A 6 2.63 -5.49 0.66
C PHE A 6 3.59 -4.62 -0.14
N PRO A 7 3.94 -5.01 -1.38
CA PRO A 7 4.77 -4.16 -2.21
C PRO A 7 4.02 -2.87 -2.54
N THR A 8 4.73 -1.76 -2.46
CA THR A 8 4.28 -0.45 -2.91
C THR A 8 5.18 0.04 -4.03
N HIS A 9 4.66 0.93 -4.88
CA HIS A 9 5.36 1.38 -6.06
C HIS A 9 5.14 2.87 -6.26
N CYS A 10 6.13 3.55 -6.84
CA CYS A 10 6.04 4.94 -7.23
C CYS A 10 7.09 5.20 -8.32
N ASP A 11 6.67 5.77 -9.45
CA ASP A 11 7.56 6.17 -10.55
C ASP A 11 8.61 5.11 -10.93
N GLY A 12 8.17 3.85 -11.06
CA GLY A 12 9.04 2.72 -11.43
C GLY A 12 9.81 2.06 -10.30
N LEU A 13 9.88 2.70 -9.13
CA LEU A 13 10.48 2.13 -7.93
C LEU A 13 9.48 1.21 -7.22
N VAL A 14 10.00 0.20 -6.53
CA VAL A 14 9.20 -0.74 -5.72
C VAL A 14 9.81 -0.84 -4.32
N ALA A 15 8.99 -0.70 -3.28
CA ALA A 15 9.39 -0.94 -1.90
C ALA A 15 8.62 -2.11 -1.30
N LEU A 16 9.29 -2.88 -0.43
CA LEU A 16 8.69 -3.96 0.32
C LEU A 16 9.25 -3.99 1.74
N ALA A 17 8.37 -4.21 2.72
CA ALA A 17 8.75 -4.44 4.10
C ALA A 17 8.60 -5.93 4.43
N THR A 18 9.50 -6.42 5.26
CA THR A 18 9.47 -7.80 5.76
C THR A 18 8.80 -7.87 7.13
N ALA A 19 8.57 -9.09 7.63
CA ALA A 19 8.05 -9.30 8.98
C ALA A 19 9.02 -8.84 10.09
N GLY A 20 10.32 -8.69 9.78
CA GLY A 20 11.33 -8.17 10.71
C GLY A 20 11.55 -6.66 10.58
N ASP A 21 10.58 -5.92 10.05
CA ASP A 21 10.63 -4.46 9.83
C ASP A 21 11.77 -3.95 8.94
N GLN A 22 12.54 -4.85 8.32
CA GLN A 22 13.50 -4.50 7.27
C GLN A 22 12.75 -4.07 6.02
N VAL A 23 13.11 -2.91 5.48
CA VAL A 23 12.60 -2.38 4.22
C VAL A 23 13.63 -2.52 3.12
N PHE A 24 13.18 -2.98 1.96
CA PHE A 24 13.97 -3.05 0.72
C PHE A 24 13.33 -2.15 -0.33
N VAL A 25 14.17 -1.51 -1.13
CA VAL A 25 13.77 -0.75 -2.32
C VAL A 25 14.48 -1.34 -3.53
N CYS A 26 13.73 -1.48 -4.61
CA CYS A 26 14.18 -1.96 -5.90
C CYS A 26 13.91 -0.89 -6.96
N ASN A 27 14.88 -0.68 -7.84
CA ASN A 27 14.66 -0.06 -9.14
C ASN A 27 14.88 -1.14 -10.22
N PRO A 28 13.80 -1.71 -10.79
CA PRO A 28 13.89 -2.73 -11.83
C PRO A 28 14.62 -2.26 -13.09
N ALA A 29 14.64 -0.96 -13.41
CA ALA A 29 15.31 -0.45 -14.61
C ALA A 29 16.83 -0.37 -14.45
N THR A 30 17.31 0.00 -13.26
CA THR A 30 18.75 0.12 -12.96
C THR A 30 19.34 -1.15 -12.34
N HIS A 31 18.49 -2.15 -12.07
CA HIS A 31 18.82 -3.39 -11.35
C HIS A 31 19.36 -3.12 -9.92
N GLU A 32 19.07 -1.95 -9.36
CA GLU A 32 19.43 -1.64 -7.99
C GLU A 32 18.44 -2.31 -7.04
N PHE A 33 18.98 -2.98 -6.03
CA PHE A 33 18.22 -3.54 -4.92
C PHE A 33 18.97 -3.21 -3.63
N VAL A 34 18.33 -2.46 -2.74
CA VAL A 34 18.96 -1.86 -1.57
C VAL A 34 18.13 -2.16 -0.32
N ALA A 35 18.79 -2.65 0.73
CA ALA A 35 18.22 -2.66 2.07
C ALA A 35 18.42 -1.28 2.68
N LEU A 36 17.33 -0.63 3.13
CA LEU A 36 17.43 0.61 3.88
C LEU A 36 18.03 0.34 5.27
N PRO A 37 18.65 1.33 5.92
CA PRO A 37 19.04 1.21 7.33
C PRO A 37 17.86 0.75 8.19
N GLN A 38 18.14 0.11 9.32
CA GLN A 38 17.07 -0.30 10.22
C GLN A 38 16.41 0.94 10.83
N GLY A 39 15.08 1.02 10.71
CA GLY A 39 14.27 2.05 11.33
C GLY A 39 14.04 1.81 12.81
N THR A 40 13.09 2.55 13.39
CA THR A 40 12.75 2.36 14.81
C THR A 40 12.06 0.99 15.00
N PRO A 41 12.52 0.14 15.95
CA PRO A 41 11.89 -1.15 16.18
C PRO A 41 10.45 -1.01 16.68
N ASP A 42 9.58 -1.89 16.19
CA ASP A 42 8.22 -2.03 16.72
C ASP A 42 8.18 -3.08 17.82
N VAL A 43 7.50 -2.78 18.92
CA VAL A 43 7.41 -3.68 20.09
C VAL A 43 6.56 -4.92 19.87
N ARG A 44 5.79 -5.00 18.77
CA ARG A 44 4.96 -6.16 18.45
C ARG A 44 5.84 -7.29 17.92
N GLU A 45 6.37 -8.12 18.83
CA GLU A 45 7.31 -9.22 18.54
C GLU A 45 6.79 -10.26 17.53
N CYS A 46 5.48 -10.46 17.46
CA CYS A 46 4.83 -11.40 16.53
C CYS A 46 3.68 -10.71 15.82
N ARG A 47 3.97 -10.02 14.71
CA ARG A 47 2.91 -9.53 13.83
C ARG A 47 2.36 -10.70 12.99
N PRO A 48 1.05 -10.98 13.01
CA PRO A 48 0.46 -11.95 12.09
C PRO A 48 0.61 -11.50 10.63
N GLU A 49 0.65 -10.19 10.40
CA GLU A 49 0.82 -9.55 9.10
C GLU A 49 2.20 -8.87 8.98
N PRO A 50 2.80 -8.80 7.78
CA PRO A 50 4.08 -8.10 7.57
C PRO A 50 4.01 -6.62 7.98
N GLY A 51 5.15 -5.95 8.16
CA GLY A 51 5.17 -4.49 8.11
C GLY A 51 4.68 -3.99 6.74
N ALA A 52 4.31 -2.71 6.66
CA ALA A 52 4.02 -2.07 5.39
C ALA A 52 4.83 -0.78 5.27
N ALA A 53 5.53 -0.64 4.13
CA ALA A 53 6.28 0.56 3.79
C ALA A 53 5.57 1.26 2.62
N ALA A 54 5.26 2.54 2.79
CA ALA A 54 4.66 3.34 1.74
C ALA A 54 5.78 4.03 0.95
N LEU A 55 5.86 3.74 -0.34
CA LEU A 55 6.76 4.44 -1.26
C LEU A 55 5.98 5.55 -1.97
N GLY A 56 6.60 6.73 -2.07
CA GLY A 56 5.98 7.90 -2.68
C GLY A 56 6.99 8.91 -3.20
N PHE A 57 6.51 9.83 -4.02
CA PHE A 57 7.28 10.97 -4.49
C PHE A 57 6.86 12.23 -3.73
N ASN A 58 7.82 12.94 -3.14
CA ASN A 58 7.62 14.23 -2.52
C ASN A 58 7.80 15.35 -3.59
N PRO A 59 6.71 15.96 -4.09
CA PRO A 59 6.82 17.00 -5.12
C PRO A 59 7.43 18.31 -4.57
N TYR A 60 7.46 18.51 -3.26
CA TYR A 60 7.97 19.74 -2.62
C TYR A 60 9.49 19.73 -2.46
N THR A 61 10.08 18.54 -2.26
CA THR A 61 11.53 18.36 -2.18
C THR A 61 12.12 17.74 -3.45
N ASN A 62 11.27 17.29 -4.38
CA ASN A 62 11.64 16.58 -5.60
C ASN A 62 12.46 15.31 -5.30
N ARG A 63 12.01 14.54 -4.31
CA ARG A 63 12.68 13.32 -3.84
C ARG A 63 11.69 12.18 -3.64
N HIS A 64 12.15 10.97 -3.86
CA HIS A 64 11.39 9.79 -3.44
C HIS A 64 11.58 9.56 -1.96
N VAL A 65 10.52 9.16 -1.29
CA VAL A 65 10.49 8.92 0.14
C VAL A 65 9.79 7.60 0.44
N VAL A 66 10.28 6.92 1.46
CA VAL A 66 9.65 5.74 2.05
C VAL A 66 9.14 6.11 3.43
N ALA A 67 7.90 5.77 3.73
CA ALA A 67 7.30 5.97 5.03
C ALA A 67 6.99 4.64 5.71
N THR A 68 7.24 4.58 7.01
CA THR A 68 6.92 3.44 7.86
C THR A 68 6.29 3.94 9.16
N TYR A 69 5.74 2.99 9.92
CA TYR A 69 5.21 3.24 11.24
C TYR A 69 5.65 2.12 12.18
N PHE A 70 5.69 2.43 13.47
CA PHE A 70 6.10 1.51 14.52
C PHE A 70 5.31 1.78 15.79
N TYR A 71 5.05 0.76 16.58
CA TYR A 71 4.51 0.92 17.93
C TYR A 71 5.63 0.87 18.95
N ARG A 72 5.68 1.89 19.81
CA ARG A 72 6.53 1.95 21.01
C ARG A 72 5.87 1.26 22.20
N ARG A 73 4.54 1.19 22.18
CA ARG A 73 3.70 0.48 23.15
C ARG A 73 2.44 -0.01 22.45
N TYR A 74 2.03 -1.24 22.75
CA TYR A 74 0.83 -1.84 22.19
C TYR A 74 0.24 -2.85 23.17
N GLU A 75 -0.76 -2.45 23.93
CA GLU A 75 -1.43 -3.28 24.93
C GLU A 75 -2.94 -3.27 24.69
N ALA A 76 -3.52 -4.45 24.46
CA ALA A 76 -4.96 -4.60 24.45
C ALA A 76 -5.46 -4.52 25.91
N CYS A 77 -6.17 -3.43 26.27
CA CYS A 77 -6.81 -3.39 27.59
C CYS A 77 -7.90 -4.47 27.67
N SER A 78 -8.22 -4.89 28.90
CA SER A 78 -9.16 -5.99 29.15
C SER A 78 -10.49 -5.82 28.43
N ALA A 79 -11.12 -6.95 28.12
CA ALA A 79 -12.35 -7.07 27.32
C ALA A 79 -13.54 -6.18 27.76
N ASP A 80 -13.51 -5.64 28.97
CA ASP A 80 -14.56 -4.81 29.55
C ASP A 80 -14.47 -3.31 29.16
N ASP A 81 -13.31 -2.80 28.72
CA ASP A 81 -13.14 -1.36 28.42
C ASP A 81 -12.98 -1.06 26.92
N GLY A 82 -12.61 -2.07 26.11
CA GLY A 82 -12.52 -1.95 24.64
C GLY A 82 -11.51 -0.91 24.13
N THR A 83 -10.71 -0.31 25.02
CA THR A 83 -9.71 0.71 24.72
C THR A 83 -8.39 0.04 24.37
N LEU A 84 -7.79 0.41 23.23
CA LEU A 84 -6.43 0.01 22.90
C LEU A 84 -5.48 1.04 23.52
N ASP A 85 -4.55 0.60 24.36
CA ASP A 85 -3.51 1.48 24.89
C ASP A 85 -2.27 1.35 24.02
N TYR A 86 -1.96 2.41 23.29
CA TYR A 86 -0.89 2.40 22.29
C TYR A 86 -0.06 3.69 22.33
N ASP A 87 1.15 3.57 21.83
CA ASP A 87 2.01 4.68 21.45
C ASP A 87 2.61 4.34 20.08
N ILE A 88 2.26 5.13 19.08
CA ILE A 88 2.58 4.87 17.67
C ILE A 88 3.43 6.00 17.11
N GLY A 89 4.50 5.63 16.41
CA GLY A 89 5.37 6.51 15.67
C GLY A 89 5.25 6.35 14.16
N HIS A 90 5.72 7.38 13.46
CA HIS A 90 5.86 7.39 12.01
C HIS A 90 7.20 8.03 11.65
N GLU A 91 7.85 7.48 10.63
CA GLU A 91 9.16 7.94 10.16
C GLU A 91 9.24 7.91 8.64
N LEU A 92 10.08 8.79 8.10
CA LEU A 92 10.36 8.92 6.68
C LEU A 92 11.82 8.63 6.38
N PHE A 93 12.06 8.08 5.20
CA PHE A 93 13.38 7.86 4.65
C PHE A 93 13.45 8.47 3.25
N THR A 94 14.41 9.37 3.02
CA THR A 94 14.59 10.01 1.71
C THR A 94 15.57 9.23 0.84
N LEU A 95 15.14 8.83 -0.36
CA LEU A 95 15.97 8.10 -1.32
C LEU A 95 16.85 9.05 -2.14
N GLY A 96 18.04 8.57 -2.53
CA GLY A 96 19.02 9.30 -3.34
C GLY A 96 19.80 10.40 -2.62
N GLY A 97 20.20 10.18 -1.36
CA GLY A 97 21.04 11.09 -0.55
C GLY A 97 22.43 11.34 -1.17
N GLY A 98 22.97 12.55 -1.01
CA GLY A 98 24.04 13.08 -1.84
C GLY A 98 25.42 13.06 -1.19
N GLY A 99 26.26 12.09 -1.58
CA GLY A 99 27.62 12.34 -2.09
C GLY A 99 28.49 13.28 -1.29
N GLY A 100 28.70 12.99 -0.01
CA GLY A 100 29.72 13.63 0.82
C GLY A 100 29.91 12.85 2.11
N ASP A 101 31.16 12.75 2.58
CA ASP A 101 31.57 12.04 3.81
C ASP A 101 30.89 12.56 5.11
N ASP A 102 30.08 13.62 5.02
CA ASP A 102 29.34 14.28 6.12
C ASP A 102 27.80 14.26 5.94
N ASP A 103 27.23 13.55 4.95
CA ASP A 103 25.79 13.58 4.70
C ASP A 103 25.01 12.61 5.61
N ASP A 104 24.57 13.13 6.77
CA ASP A 104 23.67 12.49 7.76
C ASP A 104 22.25 12.17 7.19
N SER A 105 22.02 12.39 5.88
CA SER A 105 20.73 12.30 5.19
C SER A 105 20.25 10.88 4.90
N TRP A 106 21.10 9.86 5.03
CA TRP A 106 20.74 8.45 4.81
C TRP A 106 20.22 7.80 6.10
N SER A 107 19.29 8.46 6.78
CA SER A 107 18.73 8.04 8.06
C SER A 107 17.20 8.20 8.08
N TRP A 108 16.55 7.52 9.03
CA TRP A 108 15.11 7.66 9.25
C TRP A 108 14.83 8.92 10.07
N GLU A 109 13.91 9.75 9.59
CA GLU A 109 13.47 10.97 10.26
C GLU A 109 12.09 10.77 10.89
N LEU A 110 11.98 10.99 12.20
CA LEU A 110 10.69 10.96 12.90
C LEU A 110 9.80 12.13 12.43
N THR A 111 8.51 11.85 12.26
CA THR A 111 7.51 12.85 11.90
C THR A 111 6.47 13.05 13.00
N GLU A 112 5.40 13.79 12.72
CA GLU A 112 4.21 13.77 13.58
C GLU A 112 3.74 12.31 13.80
N ASP A 113 3.38 11.99 15.03
CA ASP A 113 2.84 10.67 15.36
C ASP A 113 1.41 10.52 14.81
N PRO A 114 1.03 9.32 14.30
CA PRO A 114 -0.33 9.07 13.85
C PRO A 114 -1.36 9.30 14.97
N PRO A 115 -2.46 10.02 14.72
CA PRO A 115 -3.49 10.27 15.74
C PRO A 115 -4.39 9.06 16.02
N LEU A 116 -4.27 7.98 15.23
CA LEU A 116 -5.01 6.73 15.38
C LEU A 116 -4.07 5.55 15.09
N PRO A 117 -4.37 4.34 15.61
CA PRO A 117 -3.56 3.16 15.35
C PRO A 117 -3.64 2.80 13.86
N ILE A 118 -2.48 2.48 13.26
CA ILE A 118 -2.37 1.98 11.89
C ILE A 118 -2.37 0.46 11.91
N ILE A 119 -3.11 -0.12 10.98
CA ILE A 119 -3.17 -1.56 10.71
C ILE A 119 -2.32 -1.93 9.51
N SER A 120 -1.78 -3.15 9.53
CA SER A 120 -0.98 -3.64 8.43
C SER A 120 -1.84 -3.90 7.20
N THR A 121 -1.76 -2.96 6.28
CA THR A 121 -2.42 -2.95 4.97
C THR A 121 -1.48 -2.39 3.95
N ARG A 122 -1.76 -2.61 2.67
CA ARG A 122 -1.06 -1.88 1.61
C ARG A 122 -1.40 -0.37 1.72
N PRO A 123 -0.41 0.49 2.02
CA PRO A 123 -0.61 1.92 1.97
C PRO A 123 -0.52 2.42 0.54
N VAL A 124 -0.97 3.64 0.32
CA VAL A 124 -0.97 4.28 -1.00
C VAL A 124 -0.36 5.66 -0.88
N CYS A 125 0.44 6.06 -1.87
CA CYS A 125 0.87 7.45 -2.02
C CYS A 125 0.22 8.06 -3.26
N ILE A 126 -0.39 9.24 -3.11
CA ILE A 126 -0.93 10.03 -4.22
C ILE A 126 -0.48 11.47 -4.03
N GLU A 127 0.20 12.03 -5.03
CA GLU A 127 0.63 13.43 -5.07
C GLU A 127 1.33 13.91 -3.79
N GLY A 128 2.20 13.06 -3.24
CA GLY A 128 2.94 13.34 -2.02
C GLY A 128 2.12 13.24 -0.73
N THR A 129 0.99 12.55 -0.76
CA THR A 129 0.18 12.23 0.43
C THR A 129 0.10 10.73 0.62
N PHE A 130 0.50 10.24 1.79
CA PHE A 130 0.37 8.83 2.17
C PHE A 130 -0.97 8.55 2.82
N TYR A 131 -1.57 7.42 2.49
CA TYR A 131 -2.85 6.98 3.04
C TYR A 131 -2.70 5.62 3.71
N TRP A 132 -3.22 5.54 4.94
CA TRP A 132 -3.19 4.35 5.79
C TRP A 132 -4.59 4.04 6.31
N ALA A 133 -4.88 2.77 6.56
CA ALA A 133 -6.10 2.37 7.24
C ALA A 133 -5.91 2.29 8.77
N SER A 134 -6.99 2.48 9.52
CA SER A 134 -7.03 2.39 10.99
C SER A 134 -8.13 1.42 11.46
N THR A 135 -7.90 0.76 12.59
CA THR A 135 -8.92 -0.09 13.27
C THR A 135 -10.19 0.68 13.64
N ASN A 136 -10.12 2.01 13.74
CA ASN A 136 -11.24 2.87 14.12
C ASN A 136 -12.23 3.18 12.98
N ASN A 137 -12.23 2.38 11.89
CA ASN A 137 -13.03 2.63 10.70
C ASN A 137 -12.80 4.03 10.12
N ARG A 138 -11.52 4.41 10.02
CA ARG A 138 -11.05 5.69 9.47
C ARG A 138 -9.84 5.44 8.59
N LEU A 139 -9.57 6.38 7.70
CA LEU A 139 -8.28 6.47 7.02
C LEU A 139 -7.48 7.62 7.61
N LEU A 140 -6.17 7.46 7.59
CA LEU A 140 -5.20 8.48 7.94
C LEU A 140 -4.57 8.96 6.64
N LYS A 141 -4.52 10.28 6.45
CA LYS A 141 -3.72 10.90 5.40
C LYS A 141 -2.54 11.62 6.03
N PHE A 142 -1.35 11.40 5.51
CA PHE A 142 -0.13 12.09 5.92
C PHE A 142 0.42 12.89 4.75
N SER A 143 0.52 14.20 4.90
CA SER A 143 0.99 15.10 3.84
C SER A 143 2.49 15.36 3.96
N LEU A 144 3.23 15.10 2.88
CA LEU A 144 4.67 15.41 2.80
C LEU A 144 4.97 16.91 2.69
N ARG A 145 3.94 17.75 2.52
CA ARG A 145 4.09 19.20 2.45
C ARG A 145 4.42 19.82 3.80
N ASP A 146 3.70 19.36 4.81
CA ASP A 146 3.68 19.93 6.16
C ASP A 146 4.03 18.89 7.23
N ASN A 147 4.27 17.63 6.83
CA ASN A 147 4.54 16.49 7.69
C ASN A 147 3.44 16.29 8.74
N LYS A 148 2.18 16.40 8.31
CA LYS A 148 1.03 16.31 9.19
C LYS A 148 0.05 15.20 8.83
N PHE A 149 -0.53 14.63 9.88
CA PHE A 149 -1.65 13.71 9.81
C PHE A 149 -2.99 14.46 9.81
N ALA A 150 -3.92 13.92 9.05
CA ALA A 150 -5.33 14.19 9.20
C ALA A 150 -6.13 12.89 9.12
N VAL A 151 -7.31 12.89 9.74
CA VAL A 151 -8.22 11.75 9.74
C VAL A 151 -9.32 12.02 8.72
N ILE A 152 -9.59 11.06 7.84
CA ILE A 152 -10.65 11.14 6.84
C ILE A 152 -11.62 9.96 7.01
N PRO A 153 -12.91 10.12 6.66
CA PRO A 153 -13.88 9.05 6.78
C PRO A 153 -13.62 7.94 5.76
N LEU A 154 -14.08 6.72 6.08
CA LEU A 154 -14.24 5.65 5.11
C LEU A 154 -15.43 5.94 4.17
N PRO A 155 -15.55 5.22 3.04
CA PRO A 155 -16.75 5.28 2.22
C PRO A 155 -18.03 4.97 3.03
N PRO A 156 -19.15 5.64 2.71
CA PRO A 156 -20.41 5.43 3.42
C PRO A 156 -20.87 3.97 3.43
N GLY A 157 -21.34 3.49 4.58
CA GLY A 157 -21.86 2.13 4.73
C GLY A 157 -20.79 1.04 4.76
N THR A 158 -19.52 1.40 4.75
CA THR A 158 -18.40 0.45 4.88
C THR A 158 -17.86 0.44 6.30
N SER A 159 -17.39 -0.74 6.72
CA SER A 159 -16.51 -0.90 7.87
C SER A 159 -15.24 -1.57 7.39
N TYR A 160 -14.11 -1.17 7.96
CA TYR A 160 -12.84 -1.74 7.62
C TYR A 160 -12.74 -3.19 8.10
N HIS A 161 -12.21 -4.05 7.23
CA HIS A 161 -11.85 -5.44 7.49
C HIS A 161 -10.67 -5.83 6.60
N TYR A 162 -9.62 -6.40 7.19
CA TYR A 162 -8.31 -6.54 6.53
C TYR A 162 -8.26 -7.52 5.36
N THR A 163 -9.14 -8.52 5.34
CA THR A 163 -9.27 -9.43 4.20
C THR A 163 -10.23 -8.93 3.11
N LEU A 164 -11.08 -7.96 3.42
CA LEU A 164 -12.19 -7.56 2.54
C LEU A 164 -12.00 -6.16 1.93
N ASN A 165 -10.94 -5.45 2.33
CA ASN A 165 -10.76 -4.07 1.94
C ASN A 165 -9.32 -3.76 1.59
N THR A 166 -9.13 -3.00 0.51
CA THR A 166 -7.81 -2.60 0.02
C THR A 166 -7.83 -1.14 -0.42
N LEU A 167 -6.78 -0.40 -0.05
CA LEU A 167 -6.49 0.91 -0.61
C LEU A 167 -5.67 0.75 -1.89
N THR A 168 -6.02 1.52 -2.92
CA THR A 168 -5.25 1.57 -4.16
C THR A 168 -5.29 2.98 -4.77
N SER A 169 -4.39 3.25 -5.71
CA SER A 169 -4.45 4.45 -6.55
C SER A 169 -4.89 4.05 -7.95
N LEU A 170 -5.96 4.66 -8.45
CA LEU A 170 -6.47 4.45 -9.80
C LEU A 170 -6.58 5.80 -10.51
N ASP A 171 -5.88 5.95 -11.62
CA ASP A 171 -5.85 7.20 -12.41
C ASP A 171 -5.58 8.45 -11.55
N GLY A 172 -4.63 8.34 -10.61
CA GLY A 172 -4.26 9.43 -9.69
C GLY A 172 -5.25 9.71 -8.55
N HIS A 173 -6.32 8.92 -8.41
CA HIS A 173 -7.31 9.08 -7.35
C HIS A 173 -7.16 8.03 -6.26
N LEU A 174 -7.51 8.39 -5.03
CA LEU A 174 -7.58 7.44 -3.92
C LEU A 174 -8.82 6.59 -4.08
N CYS A 175 -8.62 5.28 -4.21
CA CYS A 175 -9.70 4.31 -4.31
C CYS A 175 -9.68 3.33 -3.14
N TYR A 176 -10.88 2.93 -2.74
CA TYR A 176 -11.12 1.97 -1.67
C TYR A 176 -11.96 0.83 -2.23
N LEU A 177 -11.36 -0.35 -2.32
CA LEU A 177 -12.07 -1.58 -2.64
C LEU A 177 -12.74 -2.11 -1.39
N HIS A 178 -14.02 -2.46 -1.51
CA HIS A 178 -14.82 -3.11 -0.48
C HIS A 178 -15.48 -4.38 -1.03
N THR A 179 -15.19 -5.54 -0.44
CA THR A 179 -15.91 -6.78 -0.74
C THR A 179 -17.25 -6.77 -0.01
N ALA A 180 -18.32 -6.42 -0.73
CA ALA A 180 -19.67 -6.29 -0.20
C ALA A 180 -20.38 -7.64 0.01
N SER A 181 -20.02 -8.65 -0.79
CA SER A 181 -20.44 -10.04 -0.65
C SER A 181 -19.38 -10.98 -1.25
N ALA A 182 -19.63 -12.30 -1.22
CA ALA A 182 -18.73 -13.29 -1.82
C ALA A 182 -18.48 -13.10 -3.34
N THR A 183 -19.36 -12.38 -4.05
CA THR A 183 -19.24 -12.13 -5.50
C THR A 183 -19.23 -10.66 -5.87
N VAL A 184 -19.50 -9.76 -4.91
CA VAL A 184 -19.71 -8.33 -5.18
C VAL A 184 -18.59 -7.50 -4.58
N TYR A 185 -17.92 -6.76 -5.44
CA TYR A 185 -16.80 -5.88 -5.11
C TYR A 185 -17.12 -4.43 -5.51
N ASP A 186 -17.10 -3.54 -4.53
CA ASP A 186 -17.35 -2.11 -4.69
C ASP A 186 -16.02 -1.36 -4.76
N VAL A 187 -15.79 -0.62 -5.84
CA VAL A 187 -14.63 0.27 -5.96
C VAL A 187 -15.11 1.69 -5.72
N TRP A 188 -14.85 2.21 -4.53
CA TRP A 188 -15.11 3.58 -4.15
C TRP A 188 -13.95 4.48 -4.55
N GLN A 189 -14.26 5.72 -4.92
CA GLN A 189 -13.28 6.74 -5.27
C GLN A 189 -13.52 8.01 -4.45
N LEU A 190 -12.44 8.54 -3.88
CA LEU A 190 -12.48 9.80 -3.15
C LEU A 190 -12.25 10.97 -4.10
N ALA A 191 -13.15 11.94 -4.06
CA ALA A 191 -12.91 13.28 -4.60
C ALA A 191 -12.48 14.21 -3.46
N ASP A 192 -11.39 14.94 -3.67
CA ASP A 192 -10.92 16.02 -2.79
C ASP A 192 -10.95 17.32 -3.60
N ASP A 193 -11.92 18.18 -3.32
CA ASP A 193 -12.09 19.48 -3.99
C ASP A 193 -11.44 20.64 -3.22
N GLY A 194 -10.54 20.34 -2.27
CA GLY A 194 -9.82 21.33 -1.49
C GLY A 194 -10.59 21.83 -0.25
N GLY A 195 -11.71 21.19 0.10
CA GLY A 195 -12.45 21.47 1.33
C GLY A 195 -13.40 20.35 1.75
N ASP A 196 -14.08 19.71 0.79
CA ASP A 196 -15.04 18.64 1.01
C ASP A 196 -14.56 17.32 0.39
N MET A 197 -14.38 16.33 1.26
CA MET A 197 -13.99 14.98 0.88
C MET A 197 -15.22 14.11 0.67
N THR A 198 -15.50 13.76 -0.58
CA THR A 198 -16.70 13.00 -0.93
C THR A 198 -16.34 11.68 -1.60
N TRP A 199 -16.81 10.59 -1.01
CA TRP A 199 -16.74 9.26 -1.61
C TRP A 199 -17.87 9.06 -2.60
N SER A 200 -17.53 8.53 -3.77
CA SER A 200 -18.49 8.07 -4.77
C SER A 200 -18.22 6.60 -5.12
N LEU A 201 -19.25 5.89 -5.60
CA LEU A 201 -19.14 4.50 -6.04
C LEU A 201 -19.17 4.45 -7.57
N PRO A 202 -18.04 4.67 -8.27
CA PRO A 202 -17.99 4.66 -9.72
C PRO A 202 -18.16 3.27 -10.33
N CYS A 203 -17.76 2.20 -9.64
CA CYS A 203 -17.75 0.85 -10.17
C CYS A 203 -18.18 -0.17 -9.11
N ARG A 204 -19.10 -1.06 -9.51
CA ARG A 204 -19.49 -2.27 -8.78
C ARG A 204 -19.29 -3.46 -9.70
N ILE A 205 -18.53 -4.44 -9.24
CA ILE A 205 -18.18 -5.66 -9.97
C ILE A 205 -18.96 -6.80 -9.32
N ASP A 206 -19.73 -7.52 -10.12
CA ASP A 206 -20.37 -8.77 -9.71
C ASP A 206 -19.76 -9.90 -10.55
N THR A 207 -19.02 -10.78 -9.88
CA THR A 207 -18.31 -11.89 -10.54
C THR A 207 -19.28 -13.02 -10.89
N PHE A 208 -20.42 -13.12 -10.20
CA PHE A 208 -21.32 -14.28 -10.19
C PHE A 208 -20.62 -15.62 -9.89
N ASP A 209 -19.39 -15.58 -9.38
CA ASP A 209 -18.54 -16.72 -9.07
C ASP A 209 -18.01 -16.56 -7.64
N GLU A 210 -18.49 -17.42 -6.74
CA GLU A 210 -18.12 -17.41 -5.31
C GLU A 210 -16.68 -17.86 -5.07
N GLY A 211 -16.02 -18.48 -6.06
CA GLY A 211 -14.62 -18.89 -5.96
C GLY A 211 -13.64 -17.78 -6.39
N LEU A 212 -14.10 -16.81 -7.16
CA LEU A 212 -13.23 -15.78 -7.75
C LEU A 212 -12.91 -14.68 -6.73
N GLY A 213 -11.64 -14.43 -6.44
CA GLY A 213 -11.21 -13.36 -5.53
C GLY A 213 -11.38 -13.73 -4.05
N CYS A 214 -11.29 -15.02 -3.74
CA CYS A 214 -11.44 -15.55 -2.39
C CYS A 214 -10.21 -15.28 -1.50
N GLU A 215 -9.02 -15.17 -2.08
CA GLU A 215 -7.79 -14.76 -1.40
C GLU A 215 -7.49 -13.28 -1.58
N ALA A 216 -7.66 -12.76 -2.80
CA ALA A 216 -7.35 -11.38 -3.13
C ALA A 216 -8.12 -10.88 -4.35
N PHE A 217 -8.59 -9.65 -4.27
CA PHE A 217 -9.12 -8.91 -5.41
C PHE A 217 -8.48 -7.52 -5.36
N LEU A 218 -7.61 -7.19 -6.31
CA LEU A 218 -6.73 -6.04 -6.22
C LEU A 218 -6.78 -5.23 -7.52
N PRO A 219 -7.48 -4.09 -7.54
CA PRO A 219 -7.35 -3.12 -8.62
C PRO A 219 -5.92 -2.56 -8.63
N VAL A 220 -5.18 -2.85 -9.69
CA VAL A 220 -3.76 -2.48 -9.80
C VAL A 220 -3.54 -1.30 -10.73
N TRP A 221 -4.42 -1.05 -11.70
CA TRP A 221 -4.28 0.05 -12.66
C TRP A 221 -5.64 0.45 -13.22
N ALA A 222 -5.82 1.73 -13.57
CA ALA A 222 -6.95 2.21 -14.35
C ALA A 222 -6.49 3.20 -15.41
N GLY A 223 -7.18 3.20 -16.54
CA GLY A 223 -6.93 4.13 -17.64
C GLY A 223 -7.70 3.74 -18.91
N ALA A 224 -8.00 4.73 -19.74
CA ALA A 224 -8.78 4.56 -20.97
C ALA A 224 -10.17 3.89 -20.76
N GLY A 225 -10.81 4.14 -19.60
CA GLY A 225 -12.14 3.64 -19.26
C GLY A 225 -12.21 2.16 -18.89
N ARG A 226 -11.07 1.58 -18.53
CA ARG A 226 -10.92 0.20 -18.05
C ARG A 226 -9.97 0.15 -16.87
N MET A 227 -10.13 -0.89 -16.07
CA MET A 227 -9.32 -1.18 -14.90
C MET A 227 -8.71 -2.56 -15.04
N LEU A 228 -7.46 -2.73 -14.64
CA LEU A 228 -6.80 -4.02 -14.52
C LEU A 228 -6.90 -4.48 -13.05
N VAL A 229 -7.38 -5.69 -12.85
CA VAL A 229 -7.57 -6.29 -11.53
C VAL A 229 -6.74 -7.55 -11.43
N ALA A 230 -5.90 -7.64 -10.41
CA ALA A 230 -5.23 -8.88 -10.02
C ALA A 230 -6.12 -9.67 -9.06
N VAL A 231 -6.37 -10.94 -9.37
CA VAL A 231 -7.26 -11.82 -8.63
C VAL A 231 -6.48 -13.04 -8.15
N ASP A 232 -6.59 -13.31 -6.85
CA ASP A 232 -6.00 -14.44 -6.13
C ASP A 232 -4.49 -14.65 -6.35
N TYR A 233 -3.78 -13.59 -6.75
CA TYR A 233 -2.35 -13.64 -7.10
C TYR A 233 -2.00 -14.58 -8.28
N GLU A 234 -3.02 -15.03 -9.01
CA GLU A 234 -2.91 -16.00 -10.10
C GLU A 234 -3.25 -15.37 -11.45
N LYS A 235 -4.28 -14.50 -11.50
CA LYS A 235 -4.82 -14.01 -12.78
C LYS A 235 -4.97 -12.51 -12.81
N LEU A 236 -4.87 -11.95 -14.01
CA LEU A 236 -5.21 -10.57 -14.31
C LEU A 236 -6.48 -10.51 -15.15
N TYR A 237 -7.38 -9.58 -14.82
CA TYR A 237 -8.63 -9.35 -15.53
C TYR A 237 -8.76 -7.89 -15.93
N TRP A 238 -9.25 -7.64 -17.15
CA TRP A 238 -9.76 -6.35 -17.55
C TRP A 238 -11.20 -6.18 -17.05
N CYS A 239 -11.44 -5.12 -16.30
CA CYS A 239 -12.75 -4.67 -15.87
C CYS A 239 -13.16 -3.41 -16.63
N ARG A 240 -14.32 -3.41 -17.29
CA ARG A 240 -14.91 -2.16 -17.83
C ARG A 240 -15.64 -1.41 -16.72
N GLU A 241 -15.16 -0.22 -16.37
CA GLU A 241 -15.61 0.58 -15.21
C GLU A 241 -17.14 0.73 -15.12
N LYS A 242 -17.83 0.94 -16.26
CA LYS A 242 -19.28 1.17 -16.28
C LYS A 242 -20.13 -0.10 -16.20
N SER A 243 -19.59 -1.25 -16.61
CA SER A 243 -20.36 -2.50 -16.66
C SER A 243 -19.95 -3.50 -15.58
N GLY A 244 -18.84 -3.27 -14.89
CA GLY A 244 -18.30 -4.20 -13.88
C GLY A 244 -17.94 -5.58 -14.45
N ARG A 245 -17.87 -5.72 -15.77
CA ARG A 245 -17.66 -7.01 -16.45
C ARG A 245 -16.17 -7.31 -16.51
N LEU A 246 -15.80 -8.50 -16.05
CA LEU A 246 -14.45 -9.03 -16.12
C LEU A 246 -14.21 -9.80 -17.42
N GLU A 247 -13.05 -9.58 -18.02
CA GLU A 247 -12.51 -10.31 -19.16
C GLU A 247 -11.08 -10.75 -18.77
N GLU A 248 -10.79 -12.05 -18.81
CA GLU A 248 -9.45 -12.56 -18.48
C GLU A 248 -8.41 -11.92 -19.41
N ALA A 249 -7.31 -11.46 -18.83
CA ALA A 249 -6.24 -10.76 -19.53
C ALA A 249 -4.97 -11.60 -19.61
N LEU A 250 -4.62 -12.28 -18.50
CA LEU A 250 -3.40 -13.05 -18.37
C LEU A 250 -3.51 -14.04 -17.20
N ASP A 251 -3.08 -15.27 -17.42
CA ASP A 251 -2.84 -16.24 -16.36
C ASP A 251 -1.36 -16.17 -15.96
N LEU A 252 -1.06 -15.69 -14.75
CA LEU A 252 0.33 -15.54 -14.31
C LEU A 252 0.99 -16.90 -14.12
N GLU A 253 0.24 -17.94 -13.79
CA GLU A 253 0.79 -19.28 -13.60
C GLU A 253 1.12 -19.95 -14.94
N GLU A 254 0.24 -19.86 -15.91
CA GLU A 254 0.41 -20.56 -17.19
C GLU A 254 1.18 -19.73 -18.24
N ASP A 255 0.96 -18.41 -18.28
CA ASP A 255 1.45 -17.57 -19.38
C ASP A 255 2.79 -16.88 -19.10
N VAL A 256 3.25 -16.86 -17.84
CA VAL A 256 4.47 -16.14 -17.43
C VAL A 256 5.53 -17.10 -16.87
N ASP A 257 6.61 -17.29 -17.63
CA ASP A 257 7.79 -18.03 -17.16
C ASP A 257 8.70 -17.12 -16.34
N LEU A 258 8.66 -17.28 -15.01
CA LEU A 258 9.53 -16.60 -14.06
C LEU A 258 10.73 -17.47 -13.62
N GLY A 259 11.01 -18.58 -14.31
CA GLY A 259 12.07 -19.51 -13.93
C GLY A 259 11.77 -20.25 -12.62
N ARG A 260 10.50 -20.66 -12.44
CA ARG A 260 10.01 -21.35 -11.25
C ARG A 260 10.74 -22.69 -11.05
N GLN A 261 11.01 -23.04 -9.80
CA GLN A 261 11.50 -24.36 -9.42
C GLN A 261 10.34 -25.26 -8.99
N ASP A 262 10.34 -26.51 -9.47
CA ASP A 262 9.31 -27.49 -9.15
C ASP A 262 9.19 -27.71 -7.64
N GLY A 263 7.97 -27.56 -7.11
CA GLY A 263 7.64 -27.83 -5.71
C GLY A 263 7.71 -26.63 -4.76
N GLU A 264 8.07 -25.44 -5.24
CA GLU A 264 7.96 -24.20 -4.46
C GLU A 264 6.62 -23.49 -4.67
N LEU A 265 6.10 -22.87 -3.60
CA LEU A 265 4.90 -22.04 -3.63
C LEU A 265 5.28 -20.59 -3.97
N TYR A 266 4.74 -20.06 -5.05
CA TYR A 266 4.94 -18.67 -5.48
C TYR A 266 3.67 -17.85 -5.26
N ARG A 267 3.83 -16.56 -4.96
CA ARG A 267 2.73 -15.58 -4.93
C ARG A 267 3.11 -14.40 -5.81
N HIS A 268 2.29 -14.09 -6.79
CA HIS A 268 2.58 -12.99 -7.72
C HIS A 268 1.99 -11.68 -7.23
N HIS A 269 2.78 -10.61 -7.30
CA HIS A 269 2.29 -9.25 -7.06
C HIS A 269 2.46 -8.44 -8.34
N ALA A 270 1.35 -7.91 -8.85
CA ALA A 270 1.36 -6.99 -9.96
C ALA A 270 1.35 -5.54 -9.44
N VAL A 271 2.27 -4.73 -9.98
CA VAL A 271 2.31 -3.28 -9.75
C VAL A 271 2.45 -2.58 -11.10
N PRO A 272 1.81 -1.42 -11.31
CA PRO A 272 2.13 -0.54 -12.41
C PRO A 272 3.63 -0.25 -12.48
N TYR A 273 4.17 -0.28 -13.69
CA TYR A 273 5.58 -0.02 -13.93
C TYR A 273 5.74 1.13 -14.91
N ALA A 274 6.64 2.04 -14.56
CA ALA A 274 7.19 3.07 -15.43
C ALA A 274 8.71 2.96 -15.37
N GLU A 275 9.42 3.18 -16.48
CA GLU A 275 10.88 3.12 -16.47
C GLU A 275 11.46 4.32 -15.69
N SER A 276 12.42 4.06 -14.80
CA SER A 276 13.03 5.09 -13.94
C SER A 276 14.54 4.95 -13.88
N LEU A 277 15.26 6.00 -14.26
CA LEU A 277 16.72 6.03 -14.23
C LEU A 277 17.27 6.63 -12.93
N ILE A 278 16.41 6.80 -11.92
CA ILE A 278 16.78 7.36 -10.63
C ILE A 278 17.59 6.34 -9.84
N SER A 279 18.78 6.71 -9.39
CA SER A 279 19.52 5.86 -8.47
C SER A 279 18.90 5.90 -7.08
N ILE A 280 18.67 4.72 -6.52
CA ILE A 280 18.12 4.55 -5.16
C ILE A 280 19.21 4.41 -4.09
N ARG A 281 20.50 4.48 -4.46
CA ARG A 281 21.61 4.42 -3.52
C ARG A 281 21.97 5.81 -3.00
N SER A 282 22.65 5.87 -1.87
CA SER A 282 23.41 7.08 -1.54
C SER A 282 24.49 7.26 -2.61
N CYS A 283 24.69 8.50 -3.07
CA CYS A 283 25.88 8.81 -3.87
C CYS A 283 27.11 8.58 -2.99
N THR A 284 27.98 7.65 -3.38
CA THR A 284 29.33 7.46 -2.82
C THR A 284 30.32 8.38 -3.49
#